data_AF-A0A962R9D5-F1
#
_entry.id   AF-A0A962R9D5-F1
#
_cell.length_a   1.000
_cell.length_b   1.000
_cell.length_c   1.000
_cell.angle_alpha   90.00
_cell.angle_beta   90.00
_cell.angle_gamma   90.00
#
_symmetry.space_group_name_H-M   'P 1'
#
loop_
_entity.id
_entity.type
_entity.pdbx_description
1 polymer ?
#
loop_
_entity_poly.entity_id
_entity_poly.type
_entity_poly.pdbx_seq_one_letter_code
_entity_poly.pdbx_strand_id
1 'polypeptide(L)'
;AHQHGIRVLITDHHLPGDRLPAADAIVNPNQPGDDFPSKHLAGVGVMFYVLLALRARRREKGHGNGPNLAELLDLVALGTVADVVKLDRNNRILVEQGLRRIRAGHCRPGIAALIQVAGRNREALAASDLGFAIGPRLNAAGRLEDMGVGIECLLTENPDTALMLAGQLDELNRDRRAIEQRMQDEANKAMDSLRIAEGKGLPWGLVLNDAAWHQGVVGILASRLKERFHRPVIALAPADEHNPKGEWKGSARSIPGLHIRDVLEAVDTHQPGLMVRYGGHAMAAGMTVPAEALAAFSRAFDTEVRRVVDPAALEGVLISDGELEREYIGIELAEAIRAGGPWGQGFPEPVFDGVFRLRSRRVVGERHLKLEIILGDGPAAIDGIAFNFPVEDGIPPENARVRLAYRLDVNEFRGVRNAQMVVEELSLVGHARASEV
;
A
#
# COMPACT_ATOMS: atom_id res chain seq x y z
N ALA A 1 13.74 -30.19 11.39
CA ALA A 1 12.56 -31.06 11.22
C ALA A 1 12.96 -32.49 10.85
N HIS A 2 13.50 -32.76 9.65
CA HIS A 2 13.83 -34.12 9.21
C HIS A 2 14.86 -34.85 10.08
N GLN A 3 15.89 -34.16 10.60
CA GLN A 3 16.84 -34.75 11.57
C GLN A 3 16.17 -35.26 12.86
N HIS A 4 14.96 -34.78 13.15
CA HIS A 4 14.14 -35.21 14.29
C HIS A 4 12.96 -36.11 13.87
N GLY A 5 12.92 -36.59 12.62
CA GLY A 5 11.83 -37.45 12.12
C GLY A 5 10.48 -36.73 11.90
N ILE A 6 10.47 -35.40 11.86
CA ILE A 6 9.24 -34.60 11.68
C ILE A 6 8.97 -34.40 10.19
N ARG A 7 7.78 -34.80 9.73
CA ARG A 7 7.29 -34.51 8.37
C ARG A 7 6.94 -33.03 8.21
N VAL A 8 7.25 -32.48 7.03
CA VAL A 8 7.14 -31.05 6.71
C VAL A 8 6.18 -30.86 5.55
N LEU A 9 5.12 -30.09 5.80
CA LEU A 9 4.23 -29.54 4.77
C LEU A 9 4.47 -28.03 4.69
N ILE A 10 4.75 -27.52 3.50
CA ILE A 10 4.91 -26.09 3.25
C ILE A 10 3.70 -25.59 2.48
N THR A 11 3.04 -24.56 2.98
CA THR A 11 2.02 -23.80 2.27
C THR A 11 2.54 -22.38 2.09
N ASP A 12 2.72 -21.96 0.84
CA ASP A 12 3.29 -20.65 0.52
C ASP A 12 2.70 -20.13 -0.78
N HIS A 13 2.97 -18.88 -1.11
CA HIS A 13 2.55 -18.22 -2.34
C HIS A 13 3.66 -17.38 -2.98
N HIS A 14 4.83 -17.24 -2.33
CA HIS A 14 5.95 -16.54 -2.92
C HIS A 14 6.51 -17.26 -4.15
N LEU A 15 7.23 -16.50 -4.99
CA LEU A 15 7.99 -17.10 -6.09
C LEU A 15 9.06 -18.05 -5.51
N PRO A 16 9.11 -19.31 -5.95
CA PRO A 16 10.13 -20.24 -5.50
C PRO A 16 11.51 -19.82 -6.00
N GLY A 17 12.54 -20.11 -5.21
CA GLY A 17 13.92 -20.03 -5.70
C GLY A 17 14.28 -21.20 -6.62
N ASP A 18 15.47 -21.16 -7.21
CA ASP A 18 15.97 -22.21 -8.13
C ASP A 18 15.96 -23.62 -7.54
N ARG A 19 16.07 -23.70 -6.20
CA ARG A 19 15.98 -24.95 -5.45
C ARG A 19 14.85 -24.87 -4.45
N LEU A 20 13.94 -25.84 -4.51
CA LEU A 20 12.87 -25.98 -3.55
C LEU A 20 13.40 -26.54 -2.22
N PRO A 21 12.81 -26.13 -1.08
CA PRO A 21 13.16 -26.69 0.22
C PRO A 21 12.82 -28.18 0.30
N ALA A 22 13.59 -28.93 1.07
CA ALA A 22 13.27 -30.32 1.35
C ALA A 22 12.03 -30.40 2.24
N ALA A 23 10.91 -30.84 1.68
CA ALA A 23 9.63 -31.04 2.37
C ALA A 23 8.90 -32.27 1.81
N ASP A 24 8.03 -32.90 2.61
CA ASP A 24 7.19 -34.02 2.17
C ASP A 24 6.11 -33.55 1.17
N ALA A 25 5.68 -32.30 1.27
CA ALA A 25 4.77 -31.67 0.34
C ALA A 25 4.92 -30.14 0.35
N ILE A 26 4.76 -29.52 -0.81
CA ILE A 26 4.72 -28.06 -0.99
C ILE A 26 3.44 -27.72 -1.75
N VAL A 27 2.62 -26.84 -1.19
CA VAL A 27 1.44 -26.27 -1.82
C VAL A 27 1.71 -24.79 -2.06
N ASN A 28 1.99 -24.44 -3.31
CA ASN A 28 2.26 -23.07 -3.72
C ASN A 28 1.90 -22.93 -5.21
N PRO A 29 1.00 -21.99 -5.57
CA PRO A 29 0.55 -21.79 -6.95
C PRO A 29 1.66 -21.34 -7.90
N ASN A 30 2.78 -20.84 -7.38
CA ASN A 30 3.92 -20.36 -8.18
C ASN A 30 5.01 -21.42 -8.38
N GLN A 31 4.76 -22.70 -8.02
CA GLN A 31 5.71 -23.77 -8.26
C GLN A 31 5.93 -24.04 -9.76
N PRO A 32 7.16 -24.46 -10.15
CA PRO A 32 7.43 -24.84 -11.53
C PRO A 32 6.50 -25.98 -11.98
N GLY A 33 5.83 -25.79 -13.12
CA GLY A 33 4.91 -26.78 -13.69
C GLY A 33 3.53 -26.85 -13.02
N ASP A 34 3.20 -25.96 -12.09
CA ASP A 34 1.84 -25.83 -11.58
C ASP A 34 0.96 -25.07 -12.59
N ASP A 35 -0.23 -25.59 -12.90
CA ASP A 35 -1.18 -24.99 -13.87
C ASP A 35 -2.32 -24.21 -13.20
N PHE A 36 -2.27 -23.99 -11.87
CA PHE A 36 -3.33 -23.27 -11.17
C PHE A 36 -3.47 -21.84 -11.72
N PRO A 37 -4.68 -21.42 -12.16
CA PRO A 37 -4.84 -20.17 -12.89
C PRO A 37 -4.64 -18.91 -12.04
N SER A 38 -4.88 -18.98 -10.73
CA SER A 38 -4.72 -17.84 -9.82
C SER A 38 -3.33 -17.85 -9.19
N LYS A 39 -2.34 -17.37 -9.96
CA LYS A 39 -0.93 -17.25 -9.53
C LYS A 39 -0.71 -16.18 -8.45
N HIS A 40 -1.69 -15.32 -8.22
CA HIS A 40 -1.62 -14.24 -7.23
C HIS A 40 -2.34 -14.57 -5.92
N LEU A 41 -2.74 -15.83 -5.69
CA LEU A 41 -3.39 -16.23 -4.45
C LEU A 41 -2.52 -15.88 -3.22
N ALA A 42 -3.08 -15.19 -2.24
CA ALA A 42 -2.37 -14.90 -0.98
C ALA A 42 -2.15 -16.18 -0.16
N GLY A 43 -1.17 -16.18 0.76
CA GLY A 43 -0.90 -17.33 1.63
C GLY A 43 -2.14 -17.82 2.41
N VAL A 44 -3.00 -16.89 2.86
CA VAL A 44 -4.28 -17.24 3.52
C VAL A 44 -5.24 -17.97 2.57
N GLY A 45 -5.25 -17.59 1.28
CA GLY A 45 -6.00 -18.26 0.24
C GLY A 45 -5.47 -19.67 -0.03
N VAL A 46 -4.14 -19.84 -0.08
CA VAL A 46 -3.52 -21.17 -0.23
C VAL A 46 -3.96 -22.09 0.91
N MET A 47 -3.87 -21.63 2.17
CA MET A 47 -4.33 -22.40 3.32
C MET A 47 -5.83 -22.72 3.25
N PHE A 48 -6.66 -21.77 2.79
CA PHE A 48 -8.09 -21.99 2.59
C PHE A 48 -8.38 -23.11 1.59
N TYR A 49 -7.67 -23.17 0.46
CA TYR A 49 -7.79 -24.27 -0.50
C TYR A 49 -7.28 -25.60 0.06
N VAL A 50 -6.21 -25.61 0.86
CA VAL A 50 -5.75 -26.81 1.59
C VAL A 50 -6.83 -27.32 2.54
N LEU A 51 -7.50 -26.45 3.28
CA LEU A 51 -8.61 -26.83 4.16
C LEU A 51 -9.81 -27.38 3.39
N LEU A 52 -10.14 -26.79 2.23
CA LEU A 52 -11.20 -27.30 1.34
C LEU A 52 -10.88 -28.72 0.84
N ALA A 53 -9.65 -28.93 0.37
CA ALA A 53 -9.17 -30.24 -0.09
C ALA A 53 -9.18 -31.27 1.05
N LEU A 54 -8.72 -30.89 2.24
CA LEU A 54 -8.76 -31.75 3.42
C LEU A 54 -10.19 -32.14 3.78
N ARG A 55 -11.13 -31.18 3.79
CA ARG A 55 -12.55 -31.45 4.05
C ARG A 55 -13.15 -32.41 3.02
N ALA A 56 -12.84 -32.24 1.73
CA ALA A 56 -13.29 -33.14 0.67
C ALA A 56 -12.77 -34.57 0.88
N ARG A 57 -11.46 -34.73 1.14
CA ARG A 57 -10.86 -36.04 1.42
C ARG A 57 -11.42 -36.70 2.67
N ARG A 58 -11.75 -35.93 3.71
CA ARG A 58 -12.39 -36.46 4.92
C ARG A 58 -13.81 -36.97 4.65
N ARG A 59 -14.58 -36.25 3.82
CA ARG A 59 -15.91 -36.67 3.36
C ARG A 59 -15.85 -37.98 2.58
N GLU A 60 -14.92 -38.09 1.62
CA GLU A 60 -14.69 -39.33 0.86
C GLU A 60 -14.39 -40.53 1.76
N LYS A 61 -13.68 -40.29 2.87
CA LYS A 61 -13.38 -41.31 3.89
C LYS A 61 -14.50 -41.54 4.91
N GLY A 62 -15.69 -40.99 4.70
CA GLY A 62 -16.86 -41.21 5.57
C GLY A 62 -16.86 -40.41 6.88
N HIS A 63 -16.00 -39.39 7.04
CA HIS A 63 -15.95 -38.57 8.27
C HIS A 63 -17.03 -37.46 8.33
N GLY A 64 -18.13 -37.61 7.59
CA GLY A 64 -19.21 -36.64 7.51
C GLY A 64 -18.83 -35.33 6.79
N ASN A 65 -19.73 -34.34 6.86
CA ASN A 65 -19.62 -33.10 6.08
C ASN A 65 -18.51 -32.13 6.53
N GLY A 66 -17.98 -32.27 7.74
CA GLY A 66 -16.97 -31.35 8.28
C GLY A 66 -17.49 -29.90 8.45
N PRO A 67 -16.61 -28.96 8.87
CA PRO A 67 -17.02 -27.59 9.17
C PRO A 67 -17.39 -26.78 7.92
N ASN A 68 -18.19 -25.72 8.14
CA ASN A 68 -18.50 -24.74 7.11
C ASN A 68 -17.34 -23.75 6.96
N LEU A 69 -16.41 -24.06 6.07
CA LEU A 69 -15.24 -23.20 5.83
C LEU A 69 -15.59 -21.80 5.31
N ALA A 70 -16.82 -21.55 4.84
CA ALA A 70 -17.24 -20.19 4.48
C ALA A 70 -17.14 -19.20 5.66
N GLU A 71 -17.16 -19.69 6.91
CA GLU A 71 -16.95 -18.90 8.12
C GLU A 71 -15.55 -18.30 8.25
N LEU A 72 -14.58 -18.77 7.46
CA LEU A 72 -13.20 -18.26 7.44
C LEU A 72 -12.96 -17.22 6.34
N LEU A 73 -13.97 -16.90 5.52
CA LEU A 73 -13.82 -16.01 4.37
C LEU A 73 -13.54 -14.56 4.77
N ASP A 74 -13.90 -14.16 5.98
CA ASP A 74 -13.53 -12.86 6.57
C ASP A 74 -12.02 -12.75 6.81
N LEU A 75 -11.40 -13.80 7.38
CA LEU A 75 -9.95 -13.91 7.55
C LEU A 75 -9.23 -13.99 6.20
N VAL A 76 -9.80 -14.74 5.25
CA VAL A 76 -9.27 -14.85 3.87
C VAL A 76 -9.29 -13.48 3.19
N ALA A 77 -10.39 -12.73 3.30
CA ALA A 77 -10.48 -11.39 2.71
C ALA A 77 -9.48 -10.43 3.36
N LEU A 78 -9.42 -10.38 4.69
CA LEU A 78 -8.49 -9.51 5.41
C LEU A 78 -7.03 -9.84 5.07
N GLY A 79 -6.65 -11.12 5.13
CA GLY A 79 -5.28 -11.54 4.81
C GLY A 79 -4.92 -11.28 3.35
N THR A 80 -5.83 -11.54 2.40
CA THR A 80 -5.58 -11.30 0.98
C THR A 80 -5.37 -9.82 0.68
N VAL A 81 -6.18 -8.94 1.26
CA VAL A 81 -6.04 -7.49 1.05
C VAL A 81 -4.83 -6.93 1.79
N ALA A 82 -4.56 -7.38 3.03
CA ALA A 82 -3.42 -6.92 3.81
C ALA A 82 -2.06 -7.33 3.22
N ASP A 83 -2.03 -8.42 2.44
CA ASP A 83 -0.86 -8.92 1.72
C ASP A 83 -0.63 -8.20 0.37
N VAL A 84 -1.55 -7.32 -0.04
CA VAL A 84 -1.44 -6.47 -1.25
C VAL A 84 -1.13 -7.29 -2.50
N VAL A 85 -1.61 -8.53 -2.57
CA VAL A 85 -1.52 -9.35 -3.79
C VAL A 85 -2.47 -8.82 -4.85
N LYS A 86 -2.21 -9.13 -6.13
CA LYS A 86 -3.12 -8.73 -7.21
C LYS A 86 -4.50 -9.36 -6.99
N LEU A 87 -5.54 -8.55 -7.07
CA LEU A 87 -6.94 -8.97 -7.06
C LEU A 87 -7.32 -9.53 -8.43
N ASP A 88 -6.72 -10.68 -8.77
CA ASP A 88 -7.16 -11.48 -9.90
C ASP A 88 -8.61 -11.98 -9.70
N ARG A 89 -9.17 -12.65 -10.71
CA ARG A 89 -10.57 -13.13 -10.65
C ARG A 89 -10.87 -13.96 -9.40
N ASN A 90 -9.95 -14.82 -8.96
CA ASN A 90 -10.18 -15.71 -7.82
C ASN A 90 -10.07 -14.94 -6.50
N ASN A 91 -9.04 -14.11 -6.33
CA ASN A 91 -8.91 -13.25 -5.16
C ASN A 91 -10.08 -12.29 -5.01
N ARG A 92 -10.60 -11.73 -6.12
CA ARG A 92 -11.80 -10.88 -6.09
C ARG A 92 -13.03 -11.61 -5.57
N ILE A 93 -13.24 -12.86 -5.98
CA ILE A 93 -14.34 -13.69 -5.48
C ILE A 93 -14.19 -13.92 -3.98
N LEU A 94 -13.00 -14.33 -3.52
CA LEU A 94 -12.75 -14.61 -2.10
C LEU A 94 -12.92 -13.35 -1.24
N VAL A 95 -12.35 -12.23 -1.67
CA VAL A 95 -12.43 -10.95 -0.96
C VAL A 95 -13.87 -10.43 -0.92
N GLU A 96 -14.60 -10.47 -2.04
CA GLU A 96 -16.01 -10.04 -2.08
C GLU A 96 -16.89 -10.88 -1.15
N GLN A 97 -16.71 -12.20 -1.14
CA GLN A 97 -17.47 -13.06 -0.23
C GLN A 97 -17.13 -12.78 1.24
N GLY A 98 -15.85 -12.56 1.56
CA GLY A 98 -15.47 -12.17 2.92
C GLY A 98 -16.04 -10.81 3.33
N LEU A 99 -15.99 -9.80 2.46
CA LEU A 99 -16.59 -8.49 2.70
C LEU A 99 -18.10 -8.59 2.95
N ARG A 100 -18.83 -9.36 2.13
CA ARG A 100 -20.28 -9.58 2.33
C ARG A 100 -20.58 -10.18 3.70
N ARG A 101 -19.78 -11.16 4.14
CA ARG A 101 -19.95 -11.77 5.46
C ARG A 101 -19.67 -10.78 6.58
N ILE A 102 -18.59 -10.02 6.49
CA ILE A 102 -18.25 -8.99 7.47
C ILE A 102 -19.37 -7.95 7.57
N ARG A 103 -19.86 -7.43 6.43
CA ARG A 103 -20.97 -6.46 6.37
C ARG A 103 -22.26 -7.02 6.99
N ALA A 104 -22.52 -8.32 6.81
CA ALA A 104 -23.65 -9.02 7.43
C ALA A 104 -23.46 -9.36 8.93
N GLY A 105 -22.32 -8.98 9.53
CA GLY A 105 -22.02 -9.30 10.93
C GLY A 105 -21.53 -10.73 11.17
N HIS A 106 -21.21 -11.48 10.11
CA HIS A 106 -20.70 -12.84 10.17
C HIS A 106 -19.16 -12.87 10.06
N CYS A 107 -18.48 -12.32 11.06
CA CYS A 107 -17.02 -12.32 11.13
C CYS A 107 -16.51 -12.61 12.54
N ARG A 108 -15.21 -12.92 12.65
CA ARG A 108 -14.52 -13.12 13.92
C ARG A 108 -14.68 -11.89 14.83
N PRO A 109 -14.84 -12.09 16.15
CA PRO A 109 -14.91 -10.99 17.11
C PRO A 109 -13.74 -10.00 16.99
N GLY A 110 -12.53 -10.50 16.74
CA GLY A 110 -11.34 -9.67 16.48
C GLY A 110 -11.49 -8.72 15.29
N ILE A 111 -12.04 -9.19 14.17
CA ILE A 111 -12.26 -8.34 12.99
C ILE A 111 -13.30 -7.26 13.31
N ALA A 112 -14.40 -7.62 13.98
CA ALA A 112 -15.42 -6.66 14.38
C ALA A 112 -14.86 -5.58 15.32
N ALA A 113 -14.06 -6.00 16.30
CA ALA A 113 -13.38 -5.09 17.22
C ALA A 113 -12.39 -4.16 16.51
N LEU A 114 -11.60 -4.68 15.57
CA LEU A 114 -10.68 -3.88 14.76
C LEU A 114 -11.41 -2.84 13.90
N ILE A 115 -12.56 -3.20 13.31
CA ILE A 115 -13.43 -2.26 12.56
C ILE A 115 -13.93 -1.14 13.47
N GLN A 116 -14.36 -1.50 14.69
CA GLN A 116 -14.85 -0.55 15.68
C GLN A 116 -13.76 0.44 16.12
N VAL A 117 -12.59 -0.04 16.57
CA VAL A 117 -11.50 0.86 16.99
C VAL A 117 -10.94 1.67 15.82
N ALA A 118 -11.06 1.17 14.59
CA ALA A 118 -10.72 1.92 13.38
C ALA A 118 -11.72 3.03 13.03
N GLY A 119 -12.85 3.14 13.74
CA GLY A 119 -13.90 4.11 13.46
C GLY A 119 -14.59 3.87 12.12
N ARG A 120 -14.64 2.62 11.65
CA ARG A 120 -15.23 2.28 10.34
C ARG A 120 -16.64 1.74 10.50
N ASN A 121 -17.50 2.07 9.54
CA ASN A 121 -18.84 1.51 9.45
C ASN A 121 -18.74 0.10 8.83
N ARG A 122 -19.14 -0.92 9.59
CA ARG A 122 -19.07 -2.33 9.17
C ARG A 122 -19.95 -2.60 7.95
N GLU A 123 -21.17 -2.07 7.92
CA GLU A 123 -22.15 -2.30 6.87
C GLU A 123 -21.69 -1.71 5.52
N ALA A 124 -20.86 -0.66 5.58
CA ALA A 124 -20.33 0.05 4.42
C ALA A 124 -18.87 -0.31 4.07
N LEU A 125 -18.26 -1.27 4.79
CA LEU A 125 -16.83 -1.58 4.73
C LEU A 125 -16.39 -1.96 3.31
N ALA A 126 -15.34 -1.34 2.77
CA ALA A 126 -14.76 -1.67 1.47
C ALA A 126 -13.43 -2.43 1.61
N ALA A 127 -12.92 -2.98 0.51
CA ALA A 127 -11.60 -3.62 0.49
C ALA A 127 -10.49 -2.63 0.93
N SER A 128 -10.57 -1.36 0.51
CA SER A 128 -9.65 -0.31 0.95
C SER A 128 -9.63 -0.13 2.47
N ASP A 129 -10.77 -0.25 3.16
CA ASP A 129 -10.80 -0.19 4.63
C ASP A 129 -10.01 -1.36 5.25
N LEU A 130 -10.11 -2.57 4.69
CA LEU A 130 -9.31 -3.72 5.13
C LEU A 130 -7.80 -3.44 4.94
N GLY A 131 -7.40 -2.86 3.81
CA GLY A 131 -5.98 -2.60 3.49
C GLY A 131 -5.36 -1.41 4.24
N PHE A 132 -6.13 -0.35 4.49
CA PHE A 132 -5.59 0.93 5.01
C PHE A 132 -6.02 1.24 6.44
N ALA A 133 -7.11 0.65 6.94
CA ALA A 133 -7.57 0.83 8.31
C ALA A 133 -7.33 -0.42 9.15
N ILE A 134 -7.70 -1.61 8.68
CA ILE A 134 -7.66 -2.82 9.52
C ILE A 134 -6.28 -3.49 9.50
N GLY A 135 -5.78 -3.86 8.33
CA GLY A 135 -4.49 -4.54 8.15
C GLY A 135 -3.30 -3.85 8.82
N PRO A 136 -3.15 -2.51 8.77
CA PRO A 136 -2.04 -1.82 9.43
C PRO A 136 -1.98 -2.02 10.94
N ARG A 137 -3.13 -2.19 11.61
CA ARG A 137 -3.20 -2.45 13.07
C ARG A 137 -2.64 -3.82 13.42
N LEU A 138 -3.01 -4.84 12.66
CA LEU A 138 -2.42 -6.18 12.80
C LEU A 138 -0.91 -6.16 12.51
N ASN A 139 -0.50 -5.42 11.48
CA ASN A 139 0.91 -5.31 11.07
C ASN A 139 1.75 -4.41 11.99
N ALA A 140 1.15 -3.65 12.91
CA ALA A 140 1.89 -2.83 13.87
C ALA A 140 2.54 -3.69 14.96
N ALA A 141 1.84 -4.73 15.42
CA ALA A 141 2.32 -5.67 16.43
C ALA A 141 3.64 -6.36 16.05
N GLY A 142 3.77 -6.80 14.80
CA GLY A 142 4.96 -7.50 14.33
C GLY A 142 6.19 -6.63 14.08
N ARG A 143 6.07 -5.31 14.16
CA ARG A 143 7.18 -4.37 13.89
C ARG A 143 7.76 -3.72 15.13
N LEU A 144 7.06 -3.77 16.26
CA LEU A 144 7.43 -3.06 17.47
C LEU A 144 7.61 -3.98 18.69
N GLU A 145 6.84 -5.08 18.85
CA GLU A 145 6.86 -5.83 20.12
C GLU A 145 6.62 -7.35 19.97
N ASP A 146 5.36 -7.79 19.77
CA ASP A 146 4.97 -9.21 19.79
C ASP A 146 3.83 -9.49 18.78
N MET A 147 4.07 -10.38 17.81
CA MET A 147 3.05 -10.81 16.84
C MET A 147 1.89 -11.59 17.49
N GLY A 148 2.07 -12.12 18.70
CA GLY A 148 1.09 -12.91 19.44
C GLY A 148 -0.24 -12.18 19.63
N VAL A 149 -0.21 -10.88 19.94
CA VAL A 149 -1.42 -10.06 20.19
C VAL A 149 -2.35 -10.05 18.97
N GLY A 150 -1.79 -9.89 17.76
CA GLY A 150 -2.56 -9.89 16.52
C GLY A 150 -3.23 -11.24 16.25
N ILE A 151 -2.51 -12.33 16.51
CA ILE A 151 -3.03 -13.70 16.33
C ILE A 151 -4.13 -13.98 17.36
N GLU A 152 -3.90 -13.66 18.63
CA GLU A 152 -4.87 -13.87 19.70
C GLU A 152 -6.16 -13.07 19.45
N CYS A 153 -6.04 -11.84 18.94
CA CYS A 153 -7.18 -11.01 18.54
C CYS A 153 -8.03 -11.71 17.48
N LEU A 154 -7.42 -12.36 16.48
CA LEU A 154 -8.16 -13.06 15.42
C LEU A 154 -8.69 -14.44 15.83
N LEU A 155 -8.11 -15.05 16.87
CA LEU A 155 -8.50 -16.37 17.37
C LEU A 155 -9.55 -16.33 18.47
N THR A 156 -9.59 -15.25 19.27
CA THR A 156 -10.51 -15.18 20.41
C THR A 156 -11.99 -15.20 19.98
N GLU A 157 -12.80 -15.89 20.77
CA GLU A 157 -14.25 -15.99 20.59
C GLU A 157 -15.01 -15.05 21.53
N ASN A 158 -14.32 -14.40 22.48
CA ASN A 158 -14.90 -13.45 23.42
C ASN A 158 -14.82 -12.02 22.85
N PRO A 159 -15.96 -11.33 22.61
CA PRO A 159 -15.98 -9.95 22.12
C PRO A 159 -15.25 -8.93 23.01
N ASP A 160 -15.31 -9.09 24.34
CA ASP A 160 -14.66 -8.17 25.28
C ASP A 160 -13.14 -8.31 25.21
N THR A 161 -12.64 -9.55 25.16
CA THR A 161 -11.22 -9.84 24.94
C THR A 161 -10.77 -9.33 23.57
N ALA A 162 -11.59 -9.51 22.53
CA ALA A 162 -11.29 -9.00 21.19
C ALA A 162 -11.15 -7.47 21.17
N LEU A 163 -12.04 -6.76 21.86
CA LEU A 163 -12.02 -5.30 21.96
C LEU A 163 -10.77 -4.79 22.71
N MET A 164 -10.41 -5.45 23.82
CA MET A 164 -9.19 -5.14 24.56
C MET A 164 -7.94 -5.32 23.68
N LEU A 165 -7.80 -6.46 22.99
CA LEU A 165 -6.66 -6.73 22.10
C LEU A 165 -6.64 -5.78 20.90
N ALA A 166 -7.80 -5.48 20.31
CA ALA A 166 -7.91 -4.50 19.22
C ALA A 166 -7.49 -3.09 19.66
N GLY A 167 -7.80 -2.70 20.91
CA GLY A 167 -7.32 -1.46 21.51
C GLY A 167 -5.80 -1.38 21.59
N GLN A 168 -5.15 -2.44 22.08
CA GLN A 168 -3.68 -2.53 22.11
C GLN A 168 -3.06 -2.42 20.71
N LEU A 169 -3.65 -3.11 19.72
CA LEU A 169 -3.21 -3.01 18.32
C LEU A 169 -3.40 -1.61 17.73
N ASP A 170 -4.44 -0.89 18.15
CA ASP A 170 -4.67 0.50 17.75
C ASP A 170 -3.62 1.45 18.33
N GLU A 171 -3.27 1.29 19.62
CA GLU A 171 -2.21 2.03 20.30
C GLU A 171 -0.87 1.83 19.58
N LEU A 172 -0.45 0.58 19.35
CA LEU A 172 0.78 0.26 18.62
C LEU A 172 0.79 0.86 17.21
N ASN A 173 -0.35 0.85 16.51
CA ASN A 173 -0.46 1.47 15.19
C ASN A 173 -0.39 2.99 15.26
N ARG A 174 -0.96 3.62 16.30
CA ARG A 174 -0.85 5.08 16.52
C ARG A 174 0.60 5.48 16.79
N ASP A 175 1.32 4.74 17.62
CA ASP A 175 2.73 4.99 17.91
C ASP A 175 3.59 4.81 16.65
N ARG A 176 3.36 3.73 15.90
CA ARG A 176 4.01 3.52 14.60
C ARG A 176 3.76 4.68 13.64
N ARG A 177 2.50 5.16 13.52
CA ARG A 177 2.15 6.31 12.66
C ARG A 177 2.81 7.60 13.13
N ALA A 178 2.94 7.83 14.43
CA ALA A 178 3.62 9.01 14.97
C ALA A 178 5.12 9.00 14.64
N ILE A 179 5.77 7.84 14.74
CA ILE A 179 7.17 7.66 14.33
C ILE A 179 7.29 7.89 12.81
N GLU A 180 6.45 7.23 12.02
CA GLU A 180 6.43 7.36 10.56
C GLU A 180 6.21 8.80 10.11
N GLN A 181 5.33 9.53 10.79
CA GLN A 181 5.04 10.93 10.46
C GLN A 181 6.23 11.84 10.75
N ARG A 182 6.89 11.69 11.90
CA ARG A 182 8.11 12.45 12.22
C ARG A 182 9.22 12.19 11.18
N MET A 183 9.46 10.92 10.87
CA MET A 183 10.46 10.53 9.88
C MET A 183 10.14 11.08 8.48
N GLN A 184 8.86 11.13 8.10
CA GLN A 184 8.43 11.72 6.83
C GLN A 184 8.69 13.23 6.78
N ASP A 185 8.41 13.95 7.87
CA ASP A 185 8.63 15.40 7.93
C ASP A 185 10.13 15.73 7.91
N GLU A 186 10.97 14.93 8.57
CA GLU A 186 12.44 15.01 8.50
C GLU A 186 12.97 14.72 7.08
N ALA A 187 12.47 13.65 6.45
CA ALA A 187 12.85 13.30 5.08
C ALA A 187 12.49 14.41 4.09
N ASN A 188 11.30 15.02 4.23
CA ASN A 188 10.88 16.13 3.38
C ASN A 188 11.83 17.34 3.53
N LYS A 189 12.21 17.71 4.76
CA LYS A 189 13.17 18.79 5.01
C LYS A 189 14.56 18.51 4.42
N ALA A 190 15.02 17.27 4.51
CA ALA A 190 16.27 16.84 3.88
C ALA A 190 16.19 16.97 2.35
N MET A 191 15.05 16.61 1.76
CA MET A 191 14.81 16.74 0.32
C MET A 191 14.76 18.19 -0.16
N ASP A 192 14.13 19.10 0.60
CA ASP A 192 14.10 20.52 0.25
C ASP A 192 15.51 21.12 0.27
N SER A 193 16.33 20.70 1.24
CA SER A 193 17.74 21.10 1.33
C SER A 193 18.55 20.61 0.12
N LEU A 194 18.32 19.37 -0.34
CA LEU A 194 18.95 18.82 -1.54
C LEU A 194 18.54 19.57 -2.82
N ARG A 195 17.25 19.90 -2.98
CA ARG A 195 16.75 20.69 -4.13
C ARG A 195 17.42 22.05 -4.23
N ILE A 196 17.63 22.71 -3.10
CA ILE A 196 18.28 24.03 -3.03
C ILE A 196 19.78 23.93 -3.33
N ALA A 197 20.46 22.91 -2.79
CA ALA A 197 21.91 22.78 -2.89
C ALA A 197 22.40 22.46 -4.31
N GLU A 198 21.69 21.63 -5.07
CA GLU A 198 22.22 21.10 -6.34
C GLU A 198 21.87 21.93 -7.57
N GLY A 199 20.85 22.80 -7.53
CA GLY A 199 20.45 23.68 -8.65
C GLY A 199 20.15 22.96 -9.97
N LYS A 200 20.13 21.62 -9.98
CA LYS A 200 20.13 20.73 -11.17
C LYS A 200 19.03 19.65 -11.12
N GLY A 201 17.98 19.87 -10.32
CA GLY A 201 16.91 18.90 -10.12
C GLY A 201 17.27 17.81 -9.12
N LEU A 202 16.33 16.90 -8.84
CA LEU A 202 16.54 15.79 -7.91
C LEU A 202 17.43 14.69 -8.51
N PRO A 203 18.20 13.96 -7.69
CA PRO A 203 18.80 12.69 -8.10
C PRO A 203 17.75 11.71 -8.64
N TRP A 204 18.17 10.83 -9.54
CA TRP A 204 17.31 9.79 -10.10
C TRP A 204 17.17 8.63 -9.11
N GLY A 205 18.24 8.29 -8.38
CA GLY A 205 18.21 7.39 -7.23
C GLY A 205 18.31 8.18 -5.94
N LEU A 206 17.29 8.11 -5.09
CA LEU A 206 17.30 8.81 -3.80
C LEU A 206 17.83 7.88 -2.69
N VAL A 207 18.89 8.30 -2.02
CA VAL A 207 19.37 7.67 -0.78
C VAL A 207 19.25 8.69 0.35
N LEU A 208 18.48 8.34 1.36
CA LEU A 208 18.26 9.18 2.53
C LEU A 208 18.59 8.41 3.79
N ASN A 209 19.14 9.11 4.76
CA ASN A 209 19.54 8.55 6.04
C ASN A 209 19.36 9.61 7.14
N ASP A 210 18.97 9.15 8.32
CA ASP A 210 18.94 9.99 9.53
C ASP A 210 19.20 9.11 10.76
N ALA A 211 20.01 9.63 11.69
CA ALA A 211 20.33 8.90 12.92
C ALA A 211 19.11 8.78 13.86
N ALA A 212 18.09 9.61 13.70
CA ALA A 212 16.84 9.55 14.45
C ALA A 212 15.83 8.53 13.88
N TRP A 213 16.10 7.94 12.72
CA TRP A 213 15.17 7.03 12.06
C TRP A 213 15.18 5.63 12.67
N HIS A 214 14.00 5.01 12.70
CA HIS A 214 13.83 3.67 13.26
C HIS A 214 13.79 2.59 12.16
N GLN A 215 14.61 1.54 12.31
CA GLN A 215 14.75 0.46 11.33
C GLN A 215 13.43 -0.28 11.01
N GLY A 216 12.49 -0.33 11.96
CA GLY A 216 11.18 -0.96 11.75
C GLY A 216 10.26 -0.21 10.76
N VAL A 217 10.55 1.06 10.48
CA VAL A 217 9.67 2.00 9.74
C VAL A 217 10.29 2.47 8.41
N VAL A 218 11.61 2.35 8.20
CA VAL A 218 12.29 2.84 6.98
C VAL A 218 11.70 2.31 5.67
N GLY A 219 11.19 1.07 5.64
CA GLY A 219 10.56 0.51 4.44
C GLY A 219 9.25 1.21 4.05
N ILE A 220 8.49 1.72 5.02
CA ILE A 220 7.25 2.44 4.77
C ILE A 220 7.58 3.87 4.32
N LEU A 221 8.54 4.51 4.98
CA LEU A 221 9.07 5.82 4.59
C LEU A 221 9.58 5.80 3.13
N ALA A 222 10.42 4.83 2.78
CA ALA A 222 10.93 4.68 1.41
C ALA A 222 9.79 4.53 0.39
N SER A 223 8.70 3.84 0.74
CA SER A 223 7.54 3.67 -0.14
C SER A 223 6.82 4.99 -0.37
N ARG A 224 6.58 5.78 0.69
CA ARG A 224 5.93 7.09 0.58
C ARG A 224 6.74 8.10 -0.21
N LEU A 225 8.05 8.14 0.05
CA LEU A 225 8.97 9.01 -0.68
C LEU A 225 9.02 8.62 -2.17
N LYS A 226 9.00 7.32 -2.47
CA LYS A 226 8.94 6.81 -3.84
C LYS A 226 7.65 7.27 -4.54
N GLU A 227 6.49 7.20 -3.89
CA GLU A 227 5.25 7.72 -4.46
C GLU A 227 5.27 9.24 -4.65
N ARG A 228 5.85 10.00 -3.70
CA ARG A 228 5.90 11.46 -3.80
C ARG A 228 6.84 11.96 -4.89
N PHE A 229 8.01 11.34 -5.03
CA PHE A 229 9.07 11.82 -5.91
C PHE A 229 9.17 11.05 -7.21
N HIS A 230 8.43 9.95 -7.37
CA HIS A 230 8.51 9.05 -8.52
C HIS A 230 9.95 8.62 -8.83
N ARG A 231 10.74 8.39 -7.77
CA ARG A 231 12.13 7.92 -7.83
C ARG A 231 12.27 6.62 -7.05
N PRO A 232 13.15 5.70 -7.45
CA PRO A 232 13.59 4.65 -6.54
C PRO A 232 14.25 5.27 -5.29
N VAL A 233 13.84 4.80 -4.12
CA VAL A 233 14.25 5.37 -2.83
C VAL A 233 14.88 4.28 -1.97
N ILE A 234 16.00 4.62 -1.34
CA ILE A 234 16.61 3.89 -0.24
C ILE A 234 16.53 4.76 1.01
N ALA A 235 15.87 4.26 2.05
CA ALA A 235 15.86 4.89 3.37
C ALA A 235 16.69 4.06 4.36
N LEU A 236 17.61 4.71 5.06
CA LEU A 236 18.61 4.11 5.96
C LEU A 236 18.44 4.62 7.38
N ALA A 237 18.45 3.70 8.34
CA ALA A 237 18.48 3.97 9.78
C ALA A 237 19.72 3.32 10.42
N PRO A 238 20.20 3.80 11.57
CA PRO A 238 21.25 3.12 12.32
C PRO A 238 20.91 1.64 12.58
N ALA A 239 21.88 0.75 12.39
CA ALA A 239 21.71 -0.66 12.73
C ALA A 239 21.62 -0.89 14.24
N ASP A 240 22.28 -0.01 15.01
CA ASP A 240 22.24 0.07 16.47
C ASP A 240 22.02 1.54 16.88
N GLU A 241 20.95 1.79 17.62
CA GLU A 241 20.59 3.13 18.12
C GLU A 241 21.67 3.71 19.06
N HIS A 242 22.44 2.85 19.72
CA HIS A 242 23.52 3.25 20.62
C HIS A 242 24.86 3.42 19.89
N ASN A 243 24.96 3.02 18.62
CA ASN A 243 26.13 3.21 17.78
C ASN A 243 25.76 3.71 16.37
N PRO A 244 25.32 4.97 16.22
CA PRO A 244 24.96 5.55 14.92
C PRO A 244 26.16 5.76 13.99
N LYS A 245 27.40 5.51 14.44
CA LYS A 245 28.63 5.52 13.61
C LYS A 245 29.01 4.13 13.08
N GLY A 246 28.24 3.10 13.41
CA GLY A 246 28.43 1.74 12.90
C GLY A 246 27.80 1.54 11.53
N GLU A 247 27.07 0.45 11.38
CA GLU A 247 26.40 0.13 10.12
C GLU A 247 25.01 0.79 10.04
N TRP A 248 24.55 1.01 8.82
CA TRP A 248 23.20 1.49 8.51
C TRP A 248 22.39 0.35 7.90
N LYS A 249 21.17 0.13 8.41
CA LYS A 249 20.22 -0.80 7.79
C LYS A 249 19.25 -0.02 6.93
N GLY A 250 19.11 -0.47 5.68
CA GLY A 250 18.33 0.21 4.66
C GLY A 250 17.20 -0.64 4.11
N SER A 251 16.17 0.04 3.64
CA SER A 251 15.15 -0.55 2.79
C SER A 251 15.02 0.25 1.49
N ALA A 252 15.10 -0.47 0.38
CA ALA A 252 14.90 0.09 -0.96
C ALA A 252 13.48 -0.15 -1.45
N ARG A 253 12.96 0.79 -2.22
CA ARG A 253 11.71 0.69 -2.98
C ARG A 253 11.95 1.13 -4.41
N SER A 254 11.56 0.25 -5.34
CA SER A 254 11.71 0.50 -6.78
C SER A 254 10.49 1.17 -7.39
N ILE A 255 10.66 1.64 -8.62
CA ILE A 255 9.60 2.13 -9.50
C ILE A 255 9.36 1.13 -10.65
N PRO A 256 8.21 1.21 -11.37
CA PRO A 256 7.97 0.39 -12.54
C PRO A 256 9.12 0.46 -13.55
N GLY A 257 9.49 -0.68 -14.13
CA GLY A 257 10.59 -0.77 -15.10
C GLY A 257 11.99 -0.88 -14.50
N LEU A 258 12.15 -0.81 -13.18
CA LEU A 258 13.46 -0.92 -12.51
C LEU A 258 13.49 -2.12 -11.54
N HIS A 259 14.45 -3.04 -11.70
CA HIS A 259 14.68 -4.15 -10.76
C HIS A 259 15.71 -3.73 -9.70
N ILE A 260 15.27 -3.32 -8.51
CA ILE A 260 16.14 -2.69 -7.52
C ILE A 260 17.26 -3.60 -7.02
N ARG A 261 17.01 -4.91 -6.93
CA ARG A 261 18.06 -5.87 -6.57
C ARG A 261 19.19 -5.90 -7.61
N ASP A 262 18.87 -5.77 -8.89
CA ASP A 262 19.88 -5.83 -9.97
C ASP A 262 20.72 -4.56 -9.96
N VAL A 263 20.10 -3.42 -9.63
CA VAL A 263 20.81 -2.15 -9.40
C VAL A 263 21.80 -2.30 -8.23
N LEU A 264 21.37 -2.88 -7.11
CA LEU A 264 22.26 -3.11 -5.96
C LEU A 264 23.39 -4.08 -6.30
N GLU A 265 23.10 -5.15 -7.04
CA GLU A 265 24.11 -6.10 -7.51
C GLU A 265 25.13 -5.45 -8.46
N ALA A 266 24.67 -4.56 -9.35
CA ALA A 266 25.55 -3.77 -10.21
C ALA A 266 26.43 -2.81 -9.40
N VAL A 267 25.88 -2.12 -8.39
CA VAL A 267 26.66 -1.27 -7.47
C VAL A 267 27.75 -2.07 -6.77
N ASP A 268 27.40 -3.24 -6.22
CA ASP A 268 28.35 -4.13 -5.54
C ASP A 268 29.44 -4.65 -6.48
N THR A 269 29.07 -4.99 -7.73
CA THR A 269 30.00 -5.45 -8.75
C THR A 269 30.98 -4.36 -9.19
N HIS A 270 30.49 -3.14 -9.45
CA HIS A 270 31.32 -2.03 -9.92
C HIS A 270 32.15 -1.39 -8.81
N GLN A 271 31.63 -1.37 -7.57
CA GLN A 271 32.29 -0.78 -6.41
C GLN A 271 32.12 -1.68 -5.18
N PRO A 272 32.91 -2.77 -5.08
CA PRO A 272 32.81 -3.71 -3.97
C PRO A 272 33.13 -3.05 -2.62
N GLY A 273 32.45 -3.52 -1.56
CA GLY A 273 32.67 -3.04 -0.19
C GLY A 273 31.83 -1.83 0.22
N LEU A 274 30.98 -1.30 -0.66
CA LEU A 274 30.00 -0.28 -0.31
C LEU A 274 28.80 -0.83 0.49
N MET A 275 28.58 -2.15 0.46
CA MET A 275 27.54 -2.84 1.22
C MET A 275 28.12 -4.06 1.93
N VAL A 276 27.63 -4.34 3.14
CA VAL A 276 27.99 -5.54 3.90
C VAL A 276 27.13 -6.73 3.45
N ARG A 277 25.84 -6.47 3.18
CA ARG A 277 24.88 -7.44 2.67
C ARG A 277 23.72 -6.73 1.99
N TYR A 278 23.11 -7.40 1.03
CA TYR A 278 21.86 -6.98 0.40
C TYR A 278 21.07 -8.19 -0.07
N GLY A 279 19.76 -8.01 -0.25
CA GLY A 279 18.88 -9.05 -0.76
C GLY A 279 17.46 -8.55 -0.94
N GLY A 280 16.67 -9.24 -1.76
CA GLY A 280 15.28 -8.87 -2.02
C GLY A 280 14.80 -9.28 -3.40
N HIS A 281 13.86 -8.50 -3.92
CA HIS A 281 13.17 -8.72 -5.20
C HIS A 281 13.18 -7.45 -6.05
N ALA A 282 12.50 -7.49 -7.19
CA ALA A 282 12.40 -6.38 -8.14
C ALA A 282 11.98 -5.05 -7.51
N MET A 283 10.97 -5.08 -6.64
CA MET A 283 10.32 -3.87 -6.12
C MET A 283 10.80 -3.44 -4.74
N ALA A 284 11.51 -4.31 -4.01
CA ALA A 284 11.95 -4.04 -2.66
C ALA A 284 13.19 -4.86 -2.32
N ALA A 285 14.13 -4.23 -1.60
CA ALA A 285 15.32 -4.89 -1.09
C ALA A 285 15.67 -4.38 0.31
N GLY A 286 16.34 -5.21 1.09
CA GLY A 286 17.00 -4.85 2.34
C GLY A 286 18.51 -4.81 2.13
N MET A 287 19.20 -3.91 2.83
CA MET A 287 20.66 -3.80 2.76
C MET A 287 21.27 -3.33 4.07
N THR A 288 22.58 -3.53 4.18
CA THR A 288 23.42 -2.97 5.24
C THR A 288 24.60 -2.23 4.62
N VAL A 289 24.80 -0.97 4.99
CA VAL A 289 25.81 -0.05 4.44
C VAL A 289 26.72 0.45 5.57
N PRO A 290 28.06 0.38 5.44
CA PRO A 290 28.98 0.99 6.41
C PRO A 290 28.83 2.53 6.44
N ALA A 291 28.90 3.16 7.62
CA ALA A 291 28.75 4.62 7.73
C ALA A 291 29.76 5.40 6.87
N GLU A 292 30.99 4.93 6.79
CA GLU A 292 32.07 5.52 5.99
C GLU A 292 31.83 5.41 4.48
N ALA A 293 31.06 4.41 4.04
CA ALA A 293 30.77 4.15 2.63
C ALA A 293 29.53 4.90 2.12
N LEU A 294 28.71 5.44 3.04
CA LEU A 294 27.39 5.98 2.75
C LEU A 294 27.35 7.02 1.61
N ALA A 295 28.27 7.99 1.63
CA ALA A 295 28.33 9.03 0.61
C ALA A 295 28.74 8.47 -0.77
N ALA A 296 29.65 7.48 -0.79
CA ALA A 296 30.05 6.81 -2.03
C ALA A 296 28.93 5.92 -2.56
N PHE A 297 28.25 5.20 -1.68
CA PHE A 297 27.07 4.39 -1.99
C PHE A 297 25.95 5.21 -2.62
N SER A 298 25.61 6.37 -2.04
CA SER A 298 24.56 7.26 -2.58
C SER A 298 24.85 7.68 -4.03
N ARG A 299 26.10 8.08 -4.33
CA ARG A 299 26.51 8.44 -5.69
C ARG A 299 26.52 7.24 -6.64
N ALA A 300 27.02 6.09 -6.18
CA ALA A 300 27.06 4.86 -6.99
C ALA A 300 25.64 4.41 -7.35
N PHE A 301 24.71 4.46 -6.39
CA PHE A 301 23.31 4.13 -6.60
C PHE A 301 22.65 5.07 -7.62
N ASP A 302 22.77 6.39 -7.47
CA ASP A 302 22.22 7.35 -8.44
C ASP A 302 22.80 7.13 -9.85
N THR A 303 24.10 6.85 -9.94
CA THR A 303 24.79 6.58 -11.21
C THR A 303 24.23 5.32 -11.90
N GLU A 304 24.07 4.22 -11.16
CA GLU A 304 23.51 2.99 -11.73
C GLU A 304 22.04 3.17 -12.12
N VAL A 305 21.24 3.87 -11.32
CA VAL A 305 19.84 4.19 -11.67
C VAL A 305 19.79 4.99 -12.98
N ARG A 306 20.63 6.02 -13.14
CA ARG A 306 20.74 6.82 -14.37
C ARG A 306 21.10 6.00 -15.61
N ARG A 307 21.86 4.92 -15.43
CA ARG A 307 22.29 4.07 -16.54
C ARG A 307 21.17 3.20 -17.08
N VAL A 308 20.23 2.78 -16.23
CA VAL A 308 19.26 1.72 -16.58
C VAL A 308 17.82 2.19 -16.67
N VAL A 309 17.45 3.29 -16.00
CA VAL A 309 16.05 3.73 -15.95
C VAL A 309 15.71 4.59 -17.16
N ASP A 310 14.52 4.38 -17.71
CA ASP A 310 13.92 5.28 -18.68
C ASP A 310 13.52 6.59 -17.95
N PRO A 311 13.96 7.77 -18.42
CA PRO A 311 13.52 9.05 -17.86
C PRO A 311 12.01 9.19 -17.73
N ALA A 312 11.22 8.62 -18.65
CA ALA A 312 9.75 8.68 -18.59
C ALA A 312 9.18 7.96 -17.37
N ALA A 313 9.87 6.95 -16.82
CA ALA A 313 9.46 6.26 -15.61
C ALA A 313 9.53 7.16 -14.36
N LEU A 314 10.20 8.32 -14.46
CA LEU A 314 10.39 9.28 -13.40
C LEU A 314 9.31 10.39 -13.37
N GLU A 315 8.38 10.40 -14.33
CA GLU A 315 7.40 11.49 -14.48
C GLU A 315 6.11 11.30 -13.68
N GLY A 316 5.88 10.11 -13.10
CA GLY A 316 4.65 9.82 -12.35
C GLY A 316 3.44 9.74 -13.27
N VAL A 317 3.29 8.60 -13.96
CA VAL A 317 2.17 8.40 -14.89
C VAL A 317 0.91 7.99 -14.14
N LEU A 318 -0.17 8.76 -14.34
CA LEU A 318 -1.52 8.41 -13.93
C LEU A 318 -2.34 8.01 -15.15
N ILE A 319 -2.98 6.84 -15.09
CA ILE A 319 -3.85 6.34 -16.15
C ILE A 319 -5.26 6.83 -15.86
N SER A 320 -5.90 7.43 -16.88
CA SER A 320 -7.30 7.83 -16.83
C SER A 320 -8.17 6.89 -17.66
N ASP A 321 -9.37 6.60 -17.17
CA ASP A 321 -10.47 5.94 -17.86
C ASP A 321 -11.27 6.91 -18.76
N GLY A 322 -10.82 8.17 -18.84
CA GLY A 322 -11.37 9.21 -19.69
C GLY A 322 -12.22 10.24 -18.94
N GLU A 323 -12.68 11.24 -19.68
CA GLU A 323 -13.56 12.28 -19.14
C GLU A 323 -15.00 11.78 -19.01
N LEU A 324 -15.62 12.10 -17.87
CA LEU A 324 -17.03 11.84 -17.64
C LEU A 324 -17.90 12.98 -18.19
N GLU A 325 -18.96 12.63 -18.90
CA GLU A 325 -20.04 13.58 -19.18
C GLU A 325 -20.67 14.04 -17.85
N ARG A 326 -21.06 15.32 -17.82
CA ARG A 326 -21.55 15.99 -16.61
C ARG A 326 -22.67 15.23 -15.92
N GLU A 327 -23.56 14.64 -16.71
CA GLU A 327 -24.77 13.94 -16.27
C GLU A 327 -24.44 12.68 -15.47
N TYR A 328 -23.24 12.11 -15.65
CA TYR A 328 -22.76 10.94 -14.91
C TYR A 328 -22.00 11.30 -13.62
N ILE A 329 -21.66 12.58 -13.42
CA ILE A 329 -20.97 13.05 -12.20
C ILE A 329 -22.02 13.22 -11.09
N GLY A 330 -22.39 12.10 -10.48
CA GLY A 330 -23.47 12.02 -9.49
C GLY A 330 -23.34 10.85 -8.52
N ILE A 331 -24.27 10.78 -7.57
CA ILE A 331 -24.26 9.77 -6.50
C ILE A 331 -24.50 8.36 -7.04
N GLU A 332 -25.31 8.25 -8.10
CA GLU A 332 -25.69 6.98 -8.73
C GLU A 332 -24.46 6.27 -9.31
N LEU A 333 -23.59 6.99 -10.05
CA LEU A 333 -22.35 6.41 -10.57
C LEU A 333 -21.37 6.10 -9.44
N ALA A 334 -21.25 6.98 -8.44
CA ALA A 334 -20.38 6.75 -7.29
C ALA A 334 -20.74 5.45 -6.55
N GLU A 335 -22.04 5.20 -6.34
CA GLU A 335 -22.54 3.95 -5.74
C GLU A 335 -22.29 2.74 -6.63
N ALA A 336 -22.52 2.86 -7.94
CA ALA A 336 -22.27 1.79 -8.89
C ALA A 336 -20.80 1.39 -8.94
N ILE A 337 -19.89 2.37 -8.97
CA ILE A 337 -18.44 2.14 -8.88
C ILE A 337 -18.10 1.46 -7.56
N ARG A 338 -18.57 1.97 -6.43
CA ARG A 338 -18.31 1.34 -5.11
C ARG A 338 -18.79 -0.11 -5.05
N ALA A 339 -19.92 -0.43 -5.68
CA ALA A 339 -20.46 -1.79 -5.77
C ALA A 339 -19.73 -2.68 -6.79
N GLY A 340 -19.02 -2.09 -7.77
CA GLY A 340 -18.29 -2.81 -8.83
C GLY A 340 -16.98 -3.48 -8.40
N GLY A 341 -16.53 -3.22 -7.17
CA GLY A 341 -15.32 -3.79 -6.59
C GLY A 341 -15.40 -5.30 -6.29
N PRO A 342 -14.52 -5.84 -5.44
CA PRO A 342 -13.52 -5.13 -4.63
C PRO A 342 -12.39 -4.54 -5.48
N TRP A 343 -12.11 -3.26 -5.27
CA TRP A 343 -11.00 -2.53 -5.90
C TRP A 343 -9.71 -2.71 -5.08
N GLY A 344 -8.57 -2.74 -5.75
CA GLY A 344 -7.28 -2.90 -5.10
C GLY A 344 -6.13 -3.17 -6.06
N GLN A 345 -5.05 -3.77 -5.55
CA GLN A 345 -3.84 -4.01 -6.34
C GLN A 345 -4.15 -4.85 -7.58
N GLY A 346 -3.71 -4.40 -8.76
CA GLY A 346 -3.95 -5.10 -10.03
C GLY A 346 -5.40 -5.06 -10.54
N PHE A 347 -6.32 -4.41 -9.82
CA PHE A 347 -7.68 -4.11 -10.23
C PHE A 347 -8.13 -2.78 -9.58
N PRO A 348 -7.49 -1.65 -9.98
CA PRO A 348 -7.74 -0.35 -9.36
C PRO A 348 -9.16 0.13 -9.65
N GLU A 349 -9.64 1.03 -8.80
CA GLU A 349 -10.89 1.76 -9.06
C GLU A 349 -10.72 2.72 -10.24
N PRO A 350 -11.77 3.00 -11.04
CA PRO A 350 -11.68 3.91 -12.16
C PRO A 350 -11.26 5.32 -11.75
N VAL A 351 -10.35 5.90 -12.51
CA VAL A 351 -9.88 7.29 -12.35
C VAL A 351 -10.30 8.05 -13.60
N PHE A 352 -11.02 9.15 -13.41
CA PHE A 352 -11.46 10.01 -14.51
C PHE A 352 -10.62 11.27 -14.56
N ASP A 353 -10.56 11.90 -15.72
CA ASP A 353 -9.91 13.21 -15.89
C ASP A 353 -10.89 14.25 -16.42
N GLY A 354 -10.55 15.53 -16.24
CA GLY A 354 -11.35 16.61 -16.80
C GLY A 354 -10.82 17.99 -16.46
N VAL A 355 -11.31 19.00 -17.14
CA VAL A 355 -10.97 20.41 -16.88
C VAL A 355 -12.16 21.13 -16.27
N PHE A 356 -11.98 21.58 -15.03
CA PHE A 356 -13.04 22.20 -14.24
C PHE A 356 -12.68 23.61 -13.82
N ARG A 357 -13.69 24.36 -13.39
CA ARG A 357 -13.49 25.66 -12.72
C ARG A 357 -13.73 25.50 -11.22
N LEU A 358 -12.79 25.98 -10.41
CA LEU A 358 -12.94 25.99 -8.96
C LEU A 358 -13.88 27.12 -8.53
N ARG A 359 -14.89 26.82 -7.72
CA ARG A 359 -15.69 27.86 -7.06
C ARG A 359 -14.99 28.37 -5.80
N SER A 360 -14.62 27.44 -4.92
CA SER A 360 -14.01 27.76 -3.64
C SER A 360 -12.99 26.70 -3.25
N ARG A 361 -12.06 27.08 -2.38
CA ARG A 361 -11.05 26.16 -1.83
C ARG A 361 -10.80 26.44 -0.35
N ARG A 362 -10.46 25.41 0.41
CA ARG A 362 -9.99 25.58 1.80
C ARG A 362 -9.11 24.43 2.23
N VAL A 363 -8.12 24.73 3.07
CA VAL A 363 -7.34 23.70 3.76
C VAL A 363 -8.18 23.18 4.92
N VAL A 364 -8.21 21.85 5.10
CA VAL A 364 -8.91 21.19 6.21
C VAL A 364 -7.96 20.23 6.93
N GLY A 365 -8.08 20.17 8.25
CA GLY A 365 -7.04 19.60 9.09
C GLY A 365 -5.80 20.47 8.97
N GLU A 366 -4.74 19.93 8.38
CA GLU A 366 -3.49 20.66 8.11
C GLU A 366 -2.93 20.41 6.70
N ARG A 367 -3.37 19.34 6.02
CA ARG A 367 -2.73 18.79 4.81
C ARG A 367 -3.71 18.39 3.72
N HIS A 368 -5.00 18.61 3.89
CA HIS A 368 -6.01 18.25 2.90
C HIS A 368 -6.59 19.50 2.26
N LEU A 369 -6.80 19.45 0.95
CA LEU A 369 -7.43 20.53 0.21
C LEU A 369 -8.86 20.14 -0.12
N LYS A 370 -9.84 20.82 0.51
CA LYS A 370 -11.24 20.71 0.15
C LYS A 370 -11.54 21.72 -0.95
N LEU A 371 -12.22 21.26 -1.99
CA LEU A 371 -12.55 22.02 -3.19
C LEU A 371 -14.07 22.01 -3.38
N GLU A 372 -14.59 23.07 -3.98
CA GLU A 372 -15.91 23.09 -4.58
C GLU A 372 -15.75 23.32 -6.08
N ILE A 373 -16.18 22.35 -6.89
CA ILE A 373 -15.85 22.23 -8.31
C ILE A 373 -17.10 22.46 -9.12
N ILE A 374 -17.09 23.43 -10.03
CA ILE A 374 -18.26 23.77 -10.86
C ILE A 374 -18.39 22.74 -11.99
N LEU A 375 -19.61 22.23 -12.17
CA LEU A 375 -19.96 21.31 -13.25
C LEU A 375 -20.59 22.06 -14.43
N GLY A 376 -19.79 22.27 -15.48
CA GLY A 376 -20.18 23.04 -16.67
C GLY A 376 -20.35 24.54 -16.42
N ASP A 377 -21.24 25.19 -17.17
CA ASP A 377 -21.44 26.66 -17.11
C ASP A 377 -22.51 27.11 -16.08
N GLY A 378 -23.17 26.17 -15.40
CA GLY A 378 -24.27 26.45 -14.47
C GLY A 378 -23.85 26.63 -13.00
N PRO A 379 -24.83 26.75 -12.08
CA PRO A 379 -24.58 26.84 -10.64
C PRO A 379 -24.32 25.48 -9.98
N ALA A 380 -24.40 24.37 -10.71
CA ALA A 380 -24.13 23.05 -10.15
C ALA A 380 -22.66 22.93 -9.75
N ALA A 381 -22.41 22.41 -8.57
CA ALA A 381 -21.06 22.13 -8.09
C ALA A 381 -21.04 20.82 -7.31
N ILE A 382 -19.86 20.21 -7.26
CA ILE A 382 -19.58 19.00 -6.49
C ILE A 382 -18.41 19.25 -5.54
N ASP A 383 -18.46 18.60 -4.40
CA ASP A 383 -17.35 18.60 -3.45
C ASP A 383 -16.16 17.84 -4.03
N GLY A 384 -14.96 18.37 -3.83
CA GLY A 384 -13.69 17.72 -4.09
C GLY A 384 -12.84 17.62 -2.82
N ILE A 385 -12.02 16.58 -2.72
CA ILE A 385 -10.97 16.49 -1.69
C ILE A 385 -9.68 15.93 -2.28
N ALA A 386 -8.57 16.66 -2.13
CA ALA A 386 -7.23 16.15 -2.35
C ALA A 386 -6.60 15.86 -0.98
N PHE A 387 -6.29 14.58 -0.72
CA PHE A 387 -5.64 14.18 0.52
C PHE A 387 -4.13 14.42 0.45
N ASN A 388 -3.50 14.92 1.53
CA ASN A 388 -2.06 15.18 1.60
C ASN A 388 -1.56 16.12 0.49
N PHE A 389 -2.35 17.12 0.12
CA PHE A 389 -2.02 18.10 -0.89
C PHE A 389 -0.83 18.95 -0.42
N PRO A 390 0.23 19.13 -1.24
CA PRO A 390 1.39 19.93 -0.87
C PRO A 390 1.06 21.43 -0.92
N VAL A 391 0.42 21.94 0.14
CA VAL A 391 0.00 23.34 0.25
C VAL A 391 1.15 24.34 0.06
N GLU A 392 2.37 23.91 0.43
CA GLU A 392 3.62 24.66 0.29
C GLU A 392 3.99 24.96 -1.16
N ASP A 393 3.62 24.06 -2.09
CA ASP A 393 3.85 24.23 -3.54
C ASP A 393 2.85 25.21 -4.17
N GLY A 394 1.89 25.71 -3.37
CA GLY A 394 0.87 26.67 -3.75
C GLY A 394 -0.50 26.02 -3.96
N ILE A 395 -1.55 26.74 -3.56
CA ILE A 395 -2.93 26.32 -3.79
C ILE A 395 -3.50 27.06 -5.00
N PRO A 396 -4.24 26.39 -5.90
CA PRO A 396 -4.98 27.05 -6.97
C PRO A 396 -5.83 28.24 -6.46
N PRO A 397 -5.85 29.37 -7.19
CA PRO A 397 -6.75 30.46 -6.85
C PRO A 397 -8.21 30.05 -7.10
N GLU A 398 -9.13 30.70 -6.39
CA GLU A 398 -10.55 30.57 -6.69
C GLU A 398 -10.83 31.03 -8.13
N ASN A 399 -11.83 30.44 -8.77
CA ASN A 399 -12.17 30.64 -10.19
C ASN A 399 -11.10 30.18 -11.20
N ALA A 400 -10.00 29.58 -10.75
CA ALA A 400 -9.02 28.99 -11.65
C ALA A 400 -9.63 27.83 -12.46
N ARG A 401 -9.16 27.68 -13.69
CA ARG A 401 -9.32 26.43 -14.44
C ARG A 401 -8.26 25.45 -13.99
N VAL A 402 -8.70 24.27 -13.55
CA VAL A 402 -7.85 23.19 -13.09
C VAL A 402 -8.12 21.95 -13.92
N ARG A 403 -7.07 21.21 -14.26
CA ARG A 403 -7.19 19.84 -14.72
C ARG A 403 -7.12 18.95 -13.49
N LEU A 404 -8.11 18.08 -13.35
CA LEU A 404 -8.20 17.12 -12.27
C LEU A 404 -8.09 15.72 -12.84
N ALA A 405 -7.37 14.85 -12.16
CA ALA A 405 -7.65 13.43 -12.19
C ALA A 405 -8.29 13.04 -10.85
N TYR A 406 -9.39 12.31 -10.89
CA TYR A 406 -10.22 12.07 -9.72
C TYR A 406 -10.94 10.73 -9.77
N ARG A 407 -11.18 10.17 -8.59
CA ARG A 407 -12.16 9.10 -8.39
C ARG A 407 -13.48 9.70 -7.92
N LEU A 408 -14.59 9.07 -8.30
CA LEU A 408 -15.92 9.46 -7.83
C LEU A 408 -16.33 8.56 -6.66
N ASP A 409 -16.54 9.14 -5.48
CA ASP A 409 -16.82 8.41 -4.25
C ASP A 409 -18.09 8.92 -3.55
N VAL A 410 -18.62 8.13 -2.62
CA VAL A 410 -19.77 8.47 -1.79
C VAL A 410 -19.28 9.02 -0.45
N ASN A 411 -19.48 10.31 -0.24
CA ASN A 411 -19.27 10.95 1.05
C ASN A 411 -20.54 10.85 1.90
N GLU A 412 -20.42 10.30 3.11
CA GLU A 412 -21.52 10.21 4.08
C GLU A 412 -21.20 11.03 5.32
N PHE A 413 -21.97 12.09 5.55
CA PHE A 413 -21.80 12.96 6.71
C PHE A 413 -23.14 13.28 7.35
N ARG A 414 -23.25 13.01 8.66
CA ARG A 414 -24.48 13.22 9.45
C ARG A 414 -25.73 12.59 8.80
N GLY A 415 -25.57 11.40 8.20
CA GLY A 415 -26.64 10.66 7.53
C GLY A 415 -27.02 11.16 6.13
N VAL A 416 -26.36 12.20 5.62
CA VAL A 416 -26.54 12.67 4.24
C VAL A 416 -25.44 12.09 3.36
N ARG A 417 -25.83 11.45 2.27
CA ARG A 417 -24.93 10.84 1.28
C ARG A 417 -24.90 11.71 0.03
N ASN A 418 -23.70 12.14 -0.37
CA ASN A 418 -23.48 12.95 -1.58
C ASN A 418 -22.29 12.39 -2.35
N ALA A 419 -22.28 12.61 -3.67
CA ALA A 419 -21.09 12.35 -4.47
C ALA A 419 -19.97 13.33 -4.12
N GLN A 420 -18.73 12.84 -4.19
CA GLN A 420 -17.53 13.64 -3.99
C GLN A 420 -16.45 13.19 -4.99
N MET A 421 -15.70 14.14 -5.53
CA MET A 421 -14.46 13.87 -6.25
C MET A 421 -13.31 13.69 -5.27
N VAL A 422 -12.71 12.50 -5.22
CA VAL A 422 -11.42 12.29 -4.54
C VAL A 422 -10.33 12.58 -5.57
N VAL A 423 -9.68 13.73 -5.42
CA VAL A 423 -8.68 14.24 -6.37
C VAL A 423 -7.36 13.52 -6.14
N GLU A 424 -6.89 12.83 -7.17
CA GLU A 424 -5.61 12.11 -7.20
C GLU A 424 -4.50 13.02 -7.73
N GLU A 425 -4.81 13.87 -8.72
CA GLU A 425 -3.87 14.85 -9.27
C GLU A 425 -4.58 16.16 -9.61
N LEU A 426 -3.91 17.29 -9.36
CA LEU A 426 -4.41 18.62 -9.66
C LEU A 426 -3.32 19.46 -10.33
N SER A 427 -3.64 20.04 -11.49
CA SER A 427 -2.79 21.04 -12.14
C SER A 427 -3.59 22.25 -12.62
N LEU A 428 -2.94 23.42 -12.67
CA LEU A 428 -3.53 24.62 -13.27
C LEU A 428 -3.50 24.50 -14.80
N VAL A 429 -4.64 24.79 -15.44
CA VAL A 429 -4.66 24.97 -16.89
C VAL A 429 -4.15 26.38 -17.18
N GLY A 430 -2.93 26.47 -17.71
CA GLY A 430 -2.37 27.74 -18.16
C GLY A 430 -3.34 28.43 -19.14
N HIS A 431 -3.46 29.76 -19.04
CA HIS A 431 -4.08 30.51 -20.13
C HIS A 431 -3.19 30.29 -21.35
N ALA A 432 -3.69 29.54 -22.34
CA ALA A 432 -3.10 29.61 -23.67
C ALA A 432 -3.05 31.09 -24.04
N ARG A 433 -1.84 31.64 -24.19
CA ARG A 433 -1.69 32.91 -24.90
C ARG A 433 -2.26 32.65 -26.29
N ALA A 434 -3.31 33.37 -26.64
CA ALA A 434 -3.76 33.47 -28.01
C ALA A 434 -2.65 34.14 -28.83
N SER A 435 -1.81 33.31 -29.47
CA SER A 435 -0.83 33.59 -30.53
C SER A 435 0.00 32.29 -30.60
N GLU A 436 0.02 31.52 -31.69
CA GLU A 436 0.20 31.89 -33.09
C GLU A 436 -0.60 30.95 -34.02
N VAL A 437 -0.94 31.49 -35.19
CA VAL A 437 -1.52 30.82 -36.36
C VAL A 437 -0.48 29.97 -37.07
#